data_AF-A0A8J3VLE5-F1
#
_entry.id   AF-A0A8J3VLE5-F1
#
_cell.length_a   1.000
_cell.length_b   1.000
_cell.length_c   1.000
_cell.angle_alpha   90.00
_cell.angle_beta   90.00
_cell.angle_gamma   90.00
#
_symmetry.space_group_name_H-M   'P 1'
#
loop_
_entity.id
_entity.type
_entity.pdbx_description
1 polymer ?
#
loop_
_entity_poly.entity_id
_entity_poly.type
_entity_poly.pdbx_seq_one_letter_code
_entity_poly.pdbx_strand_id
1 'polypeptide(L)'
;MWSLADFRFDETIDAAEVYLNRGDGFESTARDEAIAFAHERGANLVAWWPASSEAGDPWCIVAKVSLPLRWEQIPIGQSAVDERLWFDAPCGKRDFLVGSGNTFVGRMAAWCPHQAVSYNVSRSEMGAMSEESRYFVAGFLAGNAPGYAVDADGEIDDADLAAWRAATDRFRRTGFWYGRWGTCQVCGCVLLPDTCDDRCHEHSTVDV
;
A
#
# COMPACT_ATOMS: atom_id res chain seq x y z
N MET A 1 5.01 -6.64 -0.85
CA MET A 1 3.66 -7.21 -0.98
C MET A 1 3.80 -8.72 -0.89
N TRP A 2 3.14 -9.37 0.06
CA TRP A 2 3.31 -10.81 0.28
C TRP A 2 2.23 -11.59 -0.45
N SER A 3 2.60 -12.68 -1.11
CA SER A 3 1.68 -13.50 -1.88
C SER A 3 1.10 -14.62 -1.02
N LEU A 4 -0.16 -14.99 -1.25
CA LEU A 4 -0.70 -16.24 -0.70
C LEU A 4 0.08 -17.45 -1.23
N ALA A 5 0.67 -17.32 -2.43
CA ALA A 5 1.58 -18.31 -2.97
C ALA A 5 2.94 -18.37 -2.26
N ASP A 6 3.18 -17.56 -1.23
CA ASP A 6 4.35 -17.66 -0.33
C ASP A 6 3.99 -18.35 1.00
N PHE A 7 2.71 -18.62 1.25
CA PHE A 7 2.27 -19.39 2.41
C PHE A 7 2.73 -20.84 2.26
N ARG A 8 3.51 -21.34 3.23
CA ARG A 8 4.08 -22.69 3.24
C ARG A 8 3.64 -23.44 4.49
N PHE A 9 3.18 -24.67 4.27
CA PHE A 9 2.90 -25.63 5.31
C PHE A 9 3.27 -27.04 4.85
N ASP A 10 3.59 -27.90 5.81
CA ASP A 10 4.00 -29.30 5.60
C ASP A 10 5.01 -29.46 4.44
N GLU A 11 4.71 -30.28 3.44
CA GLU A 11 5.63 -30.66 2.37
C GLU A 11 5.98 -29.51 1.43
N THR A 12 5.25 -28.38 1.50
CA THR A 12 5.58 -27.19 0.70
C THR A 12 6.75 -26.40 1.29
N ILE A 13 7.16 -26.68 2.54
CA ILE A 13 8.35 -26.07 3.15
C ILE A 13 9.60 -26.72 2.52
N ASP A 14 10.36 -25.95 1.74
CA ASP A 14 11.51 -26.46 0.99
C ASP A 14 12.73 -26.79 1.86
N ALA A 15 12.81 -26.22 3.07
CA ALA A 15 13.93 -26.43 3.98
C ALA A 15 13.92 -27.85 4.60
N ALA A 16 15.09 -28.46 4.70
CA ALA A 16 15.26 -29.78 5.32
C ALA A 16 15.22 -29.71 6.87
N GLU A 17 15.68 -28.60 7.44
CA GLU A 17 15.64 -28.29 8.86
C GLU A 17 14.76 -27.06 9.10
N VAL A 18 14.11 -27.01 10.27
CA VAL A 18 13.20 -25.93 10.67
C VAL A 18 13.36 -25.60 12.15
N TYR A 19 13.09 -24.35 12.53
CA TYR A 19 12.98 -23.97 13.95
C TYR A 19 11.53 -24.08 14.40
N LEU A 20 11.19 -25.14 15.15
CA LEU A 20 9.83 -25.40 15.60
C LEU A 20 9.59 -24.81 17.00
N ASN A 21 8.50 -24.04 17.15
CA ASN A 21 8.02 -23.66 18.48
C ASN A 21 7.22 -24.80 19.14
N ARG A 22 7.75 -25.36 20.23
CA ARG A 22 7.09 -26.46 21.00
C ARG A 22 6.29 -25.97 22.22
N GLY A 23 6.25 -24.65 22.45
CA GLY A 23 5.52 -23.99 23.54
C GLY A 23 6.41 -23.47 24.67
N ASP A 24 7.64 -24.00 24.80
CA ASP A 24 8.68 -23.59 25.75
C ASP A 24 9.87 -22.87 25.08
N GLY A 25 9.91 -22.87 23.75
CA GLY A 25 10.94 -22.23 22.96
C GLY A 25 10.95 -22.72 21.52
N PHE A 26 11.92 -22.21 20.76
CA PHE A 26 12.21 -22.68 19.40
C PHE A 26 13.38 -23.65 19.42
N GLU A 27 13.22 -24.80 18.80
CA GLU A 27 14.25 -25.82 18.65
C GLU A 27 14.45 -26.15 17.16
N SER A 28 15.71 -26.32 16.74
CA SER A 28 16.00 -26.83 15.39
C SER A 28 15.70 -28.32 15.32
N THR A 29 15.02 -28.74 14.26
CA THR A 29 14.58 -30.12 14.04
C THR A 29 14.46 -30.40 12.54
N ALA A 30 14.55 -31.67 12.15
CA ALA A 30 14.25 -32.06 10.77
C ALA A 30 12.78 -31.74 10.43
N ARG A 31 12.53 -31.23 9.21
CA ARG A 31 11.18 -30.86 8.74
C ARG A 31 10.21 -32.03 8.87
N ASP A 32 10.61 -33.22 8.43
CA ASP A 32 9.72 -34.40 8.43
C ASP A 32 9.34 -34.83 9.86
N GLU A 33 10.25 -34.65 10.84
CA GLU A 33 9.95 -34.86 12.26
C GLU A 33 8.99 -33.80 12.80
N ALA A 34 9.15 -32.54 12.38
CA ALA A 34 8.24 -31.45 12.76
C ALA A 34 6.83 -31.61 12.15
N ILE A 35 6.73 -32.12 10.92
CA ILE A 35 5.46 -32.48 10.28
C ILE A 35 4.78 -33.59 11.08
N ALA A 36 5.50 -34.67 11.39
CA ALA A 36 4.97 -35.77 12.20
C ALA A 36 4.45 -35.28 13.56
N PHE A 37 5.24 -34.44 14.23
CA PHE A 37 4.86 -33.82 15.51
C PHE A 37 3.58 -32.97 15.41
N ALA A 38 3.40 -32.21 14.33
CA ALA A 38 2.20 -31.41 14.10
C ALA A 38 0.97 -32.28 13.80
N HIS A 39 1.14 -33.32 12.98
CA HIS A 39 0.06 -34.23 12.57
C HIS A 39 -0.44 -35.09 13.75
N GLU A 40 0.45 -35.51 14.66
CA GLU A 40 0.06 -36.15 15.94
C GLU A 40 -0.91 -35.31 16.77
N ARG A 41 -0.88 -33.98 16.60
CA ARG A 41 -1.75 -33.02 17.29
C ARG A 41 -2.98 -32.61 16.46
N GLY A 42 -3.20 -33.26 15.32
CA GLY A 42 -4.29 -32.94 14.39
C GLY A 42 -4.14 -31.53 13.80
N ALA A 43 -2.90 -31.12 13.52
CA ALA A 43 -2.53 -29.83 12.96
C ALA A 43 -1.47 -30.01 11.86
N ASN A 44 -0.95 -28.89 11.33
CA ASN A 44 0.05 -28.83 10.27
C ASN A 44 1.27 -28.05 10.77
N LEU A 45 2.43 -28.33 10.18
CA LEU A 45 3.61 -27.50 10.33
C LEU A 45 3.46 -26.29 9.42
N VAL A 46 3.48 -25.08 9.95
CA VAL A 46 3.30 -23.84 9.17
C VAL A 46 4.52 -22.95 9.31
N ALA A 47 5.12 -22.55 8.19
CA ALA A 47 6.22 -21.61 8.19
C ALA A 47 5.73 -20.22 8.60
N TRP A 48 6.51 -19.54 9.44
CA TRP A 48 6.28 -18.17 9.84
C TRP A 48 6.32 -17.27 8.60
N TRP A 49 5.37 -16.36 8.52
CA TRP A 49 5.16 -15.52 7.35
C TRP A 49 4.92 -14.06 7.74
N PRO A 50 5.57 -13.08 7.08
CA PRO A 50 6.56 -13.26 6.03
C PRO A 50 7.86 -13.91 6.52
N ALA A 51 8.55 -14.63 5.64
CA ALA A 51 9.86 -15.19 5.95
C ALA A 51 10.83 -14.03 6.25
N SER A 52 11.62 -14.15 7.32
CA SER A 52 12.73 -13.22 7.54
C SER A 52 13.67 -13.29 6.34
N SER A 53 14.10 -12.14 5.83
CA SER A 53 14.95 -12.02 4.63
C SER A 53 16.35 -12.61 4.77
N GLU A 54 16.68 -13.21 5.92
CA GLU A 54 17.95 -13.88 6.15
C GLU A 54 17.84 -15.35 5.75
N ALA A 55 18.84 -15.83 5.00
CA ALA A 55 18.99 -17.18 4.47
C ALA A 55 19.24 -18.25 5.57
N GLY A 56 18.45 -18.22 6.63
CA GLY A 56 18.42 -19.21 7.70
C GLY A 56 17.22 -20.14 7.60
N ASP A 57 17.21 -21.19 8.42
CA ASP A 57 16.12 -22.16 8.45
C ASP A 57 14.79 -21.49 8.86
N PRO A 58 13.67 -21.84 8.21
CA PRO A 58 12.40 -21.17 8.45
C PRO A 58 11.89 -21.48 9.86
N TRP A 59 11.42 -20.44 10.52
CA TRP A 59 10.74 -20.56 11.80
C TRP A 59 9.35 -21.11 11.54
N CYS A 60 8.90 -22.06 12.36
CA CYS A 60 7.67 -22.80 12.13
C CYS A 60 6.84 -22.88 13.41
N ILE A 61 5.52 -22.91 13.23
CA ILE A 61 4.53 -23.10 14.29
C ILE A 61 3.63 -24.31 13.96
N VAL A 62 3.02 -24.88 15.00
CA VAL A 62 1.96 -25.89 14.84
C VAL A 62 0.60 -25.18 14.77
N ALA A 63 -0.06 -25.25 13.61
CA ALA A 63 -1.35 -24.61 13.40
C ALA A 63 -2.26 -25.44 12.49
N LYS A 64 -3.58 -25.31 12.66
CA LYS A 64 -4.54 -25.99 11.79
C LYS A 64 -4.65 -25.26 10.46
N VAL A 65 -4.39 -25.96 9.37
CA VAL A 65 -4.61 -25.45 8.01
C VAL A 65 -5.84 -26.14 7.43
N SER A 66 -6.72 -25.36 6.81
CA SER A 66 -7.88 -25.90 6.10
C SER A 66 -7.66 -25.87 4.61
N LEU A 67 -8.02 -26.97 3.95
CA LEU A 67 -7.99 -27.10 2.50
C LEU A 67 -9.43 -27.16 1.93
N PRO A 68 -9.72 -26.46 0.81
CA PRO A 68 -8.84 -25.47 0.17
C PRO A 68 -8.57 -24.28 1.09
N LEU A 69 -7.42 -23.61 0.90
CA LEU A 69 -7.08 -22.42 1.67
C LEU A 69 -8.23 -21.42 1.59
N ARG A 70 -8.68 -20.96 2.74
CA ARG A 70 -9.76 -19.97 2.89
C ARG A 70 -9.32 -18.89 3.86
N TRP A 71 -9.79 -17.67 3.62
CA TRP A 71 -9.61 -16.52 4.51
C TRP A 71 -10.88 -16.29 5.31
N GLU A 72 -10.76 -15.47 6.36
CA GLU A 72 -11.91 -15.00 7.11
C GLU A 72 -12.90 -14.33 6.14
N GLN A 73 -14.10 -14.90 6.05
CA GLN A 73 -15.19 -14.31 5.28
C GLN A 73 -15.92 -13.35 6.20
N ILE A 74 -15.52 -12.09 6.15
CA ILE A 74 -16.32 -11.02 6.73
C ILE A 74 -17.50 -10.81 5.77
N PRO A 75 -18.76 -10.85 6.26
CA PRO A 75 -19.91 -10.51 5.44
C PRO A 75 -19.62 -9.17 4.75
N ILE A 76 -19.67 -9.16 3.42
CA ILE A 76 -19.57 -7.92 2.67
C ILE A 76 -20.89 -7.19 2.94
N GLY A 77 -20.93 -6.43 4.03
CA GLY A 77 -21.92 -5.38 4.16
C GLY A 77 -21.80 -4.48 2.94
N GLN A 78 -22.92 -4.03 2.39
CA GLN A 78 -22.91 -2.88 1.51
C GLN A 78 -22.08 -1.83 2.24
N SER A 79 -20.90 -1.46 1.69
CA SER A 79 -20.10 -0.41 2.30
C SER A 79 -21.00 0.80 2.35
N ALA A 80 -21.48 1.12 3.56
CA ALA A 80 -22.40 2.22 3.74
C ALA A 80 -21.62 3.47 3.31
N VAL A 81 -22.01 4.02 2.18
CA VAL A 81 -21.45 5.27 1.69
C VAL A 81 -21.80 6.32 2.74
N ASP A 82 -20.79 6.89 3.39
CA ASP A 82 -21.00 8.00 4.32
C ASP A 82 -21.27 9.25 3.47
N GLU A 83 -22.53 9.65 3.38
CA GLU A 83 -22.95 10.80 2.56
C GLU A 83 -22.32 12.12 3.02
N ARG A 84 -21.76 12.18 4.23
CA ARG A 84 -21.00 13.35 4.71
C ARG A 84 -19.67 13.49 3.99
N LEU A 85 -19.12 12.42 3.40
CA LEU A 85 -17.88 12.44 2.65
C LEU A 85 -18.07 12.81 1.18
N TRP A 86 -18.93 13.79 0.89
CA TRP A 86 -19.24 14.22 -0.48
C TRP A 86 -18.22 15.23 -1.04
N PHE A 87 -18.10 15.23 -2.37
CA PHE A 87 -17.41 16.25 -3.17
C PHE A 87 -18.06 16.40 -4.55
N ASP A 88 -17.86 17.56 -5.18
CA ASP A 88 -18.28 17.83 -6.55
C ASP A 88 -17.32 17.13 -7.51
N ALA A 89 -17.86 16.14 -8.24
CA ALA A 89 -17.11 15.35 -9.20
C ALA A 89 -17.13 15.98 -10.60
N PRO A 90 -16.20 15.59 -11.49
CA PRO A 90 -16.17 16.06 -12.88
C PRO A 90 -17.46 15.80 -13.67
N CYS A 91 -18.26 14.82 -13.25
CA CYS A 91 -19.57 14.55 -13.85
C CYS A 91 -20.63 15.63 -13.52
N GLY A 92 -20.28 16.65 -12.73
CA GLY A 92 -21.13 17.77 -12.34
C GLY A 92 -22.10 17.45 -11.20
N LYS A 93 -21.90 16.33 -10.50
CA LYS A 93 -22.74 15.88 -9.38
C LYS A 93 -21.89 15.50 -8.17
N ARG A 94 -22.55 15.21 -7.05
CA ARG A 94 -21.88 14.79 -5.82
C ARG A 94 -21.55 13.31 -5.88
N ASP A 95 -20.26 13.02 -5.68
CA ASP A 95 -19.74 11.68 -5.46
C ASP A 95 -19.18 11.62 -4.03
N PHE A 96 -18.89 10.42 -3.53
CA PHE A 96 -18.53 10.20 -2.13
C PHE A 96 -17.20 9.45 -1.99
N LEU A 97 -16.37 9.86 -1.03
CA LEU A 97 -15.14 9.13 -0.70
C LEU A 97 -15.47 7.84 0.05
N VAL A 98 -14.81 6.75 -0.33
CA VAL A 98 -15.02 5.42 0.27
C VAL A 98 -13.73 4.79 0.78
N GLY A 99 -12.57 5.41 0.60
CA GLY A 99 -11.31 4.95 1.19
C GLY A 99 -10.08 5.18 0.30
N SER A 100 -9.12 4.26 0.39
CA SER A 100 -7.92 4.24 -0.45
C SER A 100 -8.20 3.62 -1.82
N GLY A 101 -7.74 4.26 -2.89
CA GLY A 101 -7.88 3.74 -4.26
C GLY A 101 -6.93 2.60 -4.59
N ASN A 102 -5.89 2.38 -3.79
CA ASN A 102 -4.88 1.31 -3.91
C ASN A 102 -4.25 1.15 -5.31
N THR A 103 -4.27 2.19 -6.14
CA THR A 103 -3.70 2.17 -7.51
C THR A 103 -2.39 2.94 -7.56
N PHE A 104 -2.42 4.22 -7.22
CA PHE A 104 -1.25 5.09 -7.15
C PHE A 104 -1.27 5.92 -5.87
N VAL A 105 -0.11 6.42 -5.47
CA VAL A 105 0.03 7.27 -4.29
C VAL A 105 -0.84 8.52 -4.44
N GLY A 106 -1.64 8.82 -3.41
CA GLY A 106 -2.57 9.95 -3.40
C GLY A 106 -3.94 9.71 -4.05
N ARG A 107 -4.16 8.54 -4.66
CA ARG A 107 -5.49 8.16 -5.19
C ARG A 107 -6.40 7.66 -4.08
N MET A 108 -7.54 8.33 -3.93
CA MET A 108 -8.63 7.94 -3.05
C MET A 108 -9.71 7.22 -3.86
N ALA A 109 -10.34 6.22 -3.25
CA ALA A 109 -11.50 5.55 -3.83
C ALA A 109 -12.74 6.42 -3.63
N ALA A 110 -13.55 6.54 -4.68
CA ALA A 110 -14.79 7.28 -4.70
C ALA A 110 -15.93 6.46 -5.32
N TRP A 111 -17.16 6.83 -4.97
CA TRP A 111 -18.40 6.23 -5.47
C TRP A 111 -19.28 7.29 -6.13
N CYS A 112 -19.67 7.04 -7.38
CA CYS A 112 -20.66 7.85 -8.10
C CYS A 112 -22.03 7.18 -8.02
N PRO A 113 -22.99 7.72 -7.22
CA PRO A 113 -24.32 7.13 -7.08
C PRO A 113 -25.14 7.22 -8.38
N HIS A 114 -24.84 8.18 -9.24
CA HIS A 114 -25.62 8.44 -10.46
C HIS A 114 -25.29 7.48 -11.60
N GLN A 115 -24.06 6.98 -11.64
CA GLN A 115 -23.60 6.01 -12.62
C GLN A 115 -23.50 4.61 -12.03
N ALA A 116 -23.66 4.47 -10.70
CA ALA A 116 -23.46 3.24 -9.95
C ALA A 116 -22.08 2.61 -10.19
N VAL A 117 -21.03 3.43 -10.15
CA VAL A 117 -19.63 3.01 -10.36
C VAL A 117 -18.71 3.53 -9.27
N SER A 118 -17.71 2.72 -8.93
CA SER A 118 -16.55 3.15 -8.14
C SER A 118 -15.43 3.59 -9.07
N TYR A 119 -14.65 4.59 -8.65
CA TYR A 119 -13.49 5.09 -9.38
C TYR A 119 -12.44 5.65 -8.41
N ASN A 120 -11.29 6.05 -8.95
CA ASN A 120 -10.21 6.63 -8.17
C ASN A 120 -10.03 8.11 -8.51
N VAL A 121 -9.83 8.94 -7.49
CA VAL A 121 -9.75 10.40 -7.59
C VAL A 121 -8.57 10.93 -6.77
N SER A 122 -7.93 11.99 -7.24
CA SER A 122 -6.92 12.79 -6.56
C SER A 122 -7.53 14.14 -6.17
N ARG A 123 -6.94 14.83 -5.19
CA ARG A 123 -7.47 16.09 -4.67
C ARG A 123 -7.72 17.15 -5.75
N SER A 124 -6.85 17.27 -6.76
CA SER A 124 -7.01 18.23 -7.87
C SER A 124 -8.21 17.96 -8.77
N GLU A 125 -8.72 16.72 -8.80
CA GLU A 125 -9.89 16.35 -9.62
C GLU A 125 -11.22 16.59 -8.86
N MET A 126 -11.15 17.05 -7.61
CA MET A 126 -12.30 17.29 -6.74
C MET A 126 -12.62 18.78 -6.67
N GLY A 127 -13.89 19.13 -6.92
CA GLY A 127 -14.41 20.48 -6.77
C GLY A 127 -14.68 20.86 -5.32
N ALA A 128 -15.82 21.53 -5.06
CA ALA A 128 -16.23 21.82 -3.69
C ALA A 128 -16.49 20.51 -2.94
N MET A 129 -16.30 20.51 -1.62
CA MET A 129 -16.46 19.31 -0.81
C MET A 129 -16.94 19.68 0.58
N SER A 130 -17.47 18.69 1.31
CA SER A 130 -17.81 18.85 2.72
C SER A 130 -16.58 19.11 3.59
N GLU A 131 -16.82 19.55 4.82
CA GLU A 131 -15.75 19.72 5.80
C GLU A 131 -15.12 18.37 6.18
N GLU A 132 -15.94 17.32 6.31
CA GLU A 132 -15.51 15.97 6.60
C GLU A 132 -14.61 15.41 5.49
N SER A 133 -15.01 15.61 4.22
CA SER A 133 -14.19 15.26 3.05
C SER A 133 -12.86 16.02 3.08
N ARG A 134 -12.89 17.32 3.40
CA ARG A 134 -11.67 18.13 3.47
C ARG A 134 -10.69 17.58 4.50
N TYR A 135 -11.15 17.22 5.69
CA TYR A 135 -10.29 16.61 6.71
C TYR A 135 -9.81 15.21 6.32
N PHE A 136 -10.70 14.38 5.78
CA PHE A 136 -10.34 13.06 5.28
C PHE A 136 -9.22 13.16 4.24
N VAL A 137 -9.38 13.99 3.22
CA VAL A 137 -8.40 14.14 2.14
C VAL A 137 -7.07 14.66 2.67
N ALA A 138 -7.09 15.67 3.56
CA ALA A 138 -5.87 16.20 4.16
C ALA A 138 -5.12 15.15 4.97
N GLY A 139 -5.83 14.39 5.81
CA GLY A 139 -5.25 13.29 6.60
C GLY A 139 -4.74 12.16 5.73
N PHE A 140 -5.52 11.76 4.71
CA PHE A 140 -5.16 10.72 3.76
C PHE A 140 -3.85 11.06 3.03
N LEU A 141 -3.75 12.27 2.46
CA LEU A 141 -2.55 12.70 1.75
C LEU A 141 -1.35 12.86 2.68
N ALA A 142 -1.54 13.36 3.91
CA ALA A 142 -0.45 13.43 4.87
C ALA A 142 0.09 12.03 5.25
N GLY A 143 -0.80 11.05 5.43
CA GLY A 143 -0.44 9.67 5.77
C GLY A 143 0.04 8.81 4.60
N ASN A 144 -0.21 9.23 3.36
CA ASN A 144 0.21 8.54 2.13
C ASN A 144 1.36 9.27 1.41
N ALA A 145 2.09 10.16 2.10
CA ALA A 145 3.25 10.77 1.50
C ALA A 145 4.30 9.69 1.14
N PRO A 146 4.84 9.69 -0.09
CA PRO A 146 5.95 8.81 -0.46
C PRO A 146 7.16 9.02 0.45
N GLY A 147 7.91 7.95 0.74
CA GLY A 147 9.19 8.06 1.43
C GLY A 147 10.20 8.89 0.64
N TYR A 148 11.12 9.55 1.34
CA TYR A 148 12.28 10.19 0.70
C TYR A 148 13.29 9.14 0.25
N ALA A 149 14.10 9.46 -0.75
CA ALA A 149 15.20 8.61 -1.17
C ALA A 149 16.30 8.63 -0.10
N VAL A 150 16.86 7.46 0.18
CA VAL A 150 18.07 7.29 1.00
C VAL A 150 19.09 6.51 0.18
N ASP A 151 20.36 6.71 0.46
CA ASP A 151 21.42 5.90 -0.14
C ASP A 151 21.48 4.47 0.44
N ALA A 152 22.49 3.71 0.05
CA ALA A 152 22.67 2.33 0.50
C ALA A 152 22.94 2.21 2.00
N ASP A 153 23.48 3.26 2.62
CA ASP A 153 23.77 3.33 4.05
C ASP A 153 22.59 3.92 4.85
N GLY A 154 21.53 4.36 4.16
CA GLY A 154 20.33 4.94 4.76
C GLY A 154 20.43 6.44 5.03
N GLU A 155 21.49 7.10 4.54
CA GLU A 155 21.71 8.53 4.68
C GLU A 155 20.95 9.31 3.60
N ILE A 156 20.63 10.57 3.92
CA ILE A 156 19.88 11.47 3.04
C ILE A 156 20.73 12.68 2.65
N ASP A 157 20.77 12.97 1.35
CA ASP A 157 21.36 14.21 0.85
C ASP A 157 20.43 15.41 1.10
N ASP A 158 20.99 16.55 1.50
CA ASP A 158 20.22 17.76 1.82
C ASP A 158 19.42 18.30 0.62
N ALA A 159 19.96 18.19 -0.60
CA ALA A 159 19.27 18.62 -1.81
C ALA A 159 18.10 17.68 -2.15
N ASP A 160 18.28 16.37 -1.99
CA ASP A 160 17.22 15.38 -2.14
C ASP A 160 16.11 15.59 -1.11
N LEU A 161 16.45 15.87 0.15
CA LEU A 161 15.49 16.19 1.20
C LEU A 161 14.70 17.46 0.86
N ALA A 162 15.37 18.51 0.39
CA ALA A 162 14.73 19.77 0.01
C ALA A 162 13.77 19.57 -1.18
N ALA A 163 14.20 18.83 -2.20
CA ALA A 163 13.40 18.53 -3.38
C ALA A 163 12.20 17.63 -3.03
N TRP A 164 12.39 16.63 -2.18
CA TRP A 164 11.32 15.80 -1.64
C TRP A 164 10.29 16.65 -0.88
N ARG A 165 10.72 17.53 0.03
CA ARG A 165 9.82 18.43 0.77
C ARG A 165 8.97 19.30 -0.16
N ALA A 166 9.59 19.86 -1.21
CA ALA A 166 8.88 20.65 -2.20
C ALA A 166 7.84 19.83 -2.97
N ALA A 167 8.19 18.59 -3.35
CA ALA A 167 7.28 17.68 -4.05
C ALA A 167 6.12 17.23 -3.16
N THR A 168 6.39 16.90 -1.89
CA THR A 168 5.37 16.46 -0.93
C THR A 168 4.39 17.58 -0.58
N ASP A 169 4.86 18.82 -0.51
CA ASP A 169 4.00 19.98 -0.28
C ASP A 169 2.99 20.18 -1.43
N ARG A 170 3.42 20.00 -2.68
CA ARG A 170 2.52 19.99 -3.84
C ARG A 170 1.60 18.78 -3.85
N PHE A 171 2.13 17.59 -3.57
CA PHE A 171 1.34 16.36 -3.41
C PHE A 171 0.20 16.53 -2.41
N ARG A 172 0.43 17.19 -1.27
CA ARG A 172 -0.63 17.46 -0.28
C ARG A 172 -1.74 18.39 -0.79
N ARG A 173 -1.45 19.22 -1.79
CA ARG A 173 -2.44 20.08 -2.45
C ARG A 173 -3.16 19.38 -3.59
N THR A 174 -2.49 18.49 -4.32
CA THR A 174 -3.01 17.94 -5.60
C THR A 174 -3.39 16.47 -5.52
N GLY A 175 -2.75 15.70 -4.66
CA GLY A 175 -2.83 14.25 -4.61
C GLY A 175 -2.17 13.56 -5.80
N PHE A 176 -1.29 14.25 -6.53
CA PHE A 176 -0.55 13.68 -7.67
C PHE A 176 0.89 13.32 -7.32
N TRP A 177 1.27 12.09 -7.66
CA TRP A 177 2.64 11.60 -7.56
C TRP A 177 2.92 10.61 -8.69
N TYR A 178 3.86 10.96 -9.57
CA TYR A 178 4.25 10.16 -10.73
C TYR A 178 5.54 9.36 -10.50
N GLY A 179 6.22 9.58 -9.38
CA GLY A 179 7.35 8.76 -8.93
C GLY A 179 8.59 8.83 -9.82
N ARG A 180 8.74 9.88 -10.64
CA ARG A 180 9.90 10.06 -11.52
C ARG A 180 10.42 11.49 -11.50
N TRP A 181 11.74 11.63 -11.51
CA TRP A 181 12.39 12.90 -11.82
C TRP A 181 12.35 13.14 -13.33
N GLY A 182 12.19 14.39 -13.73
CA GLY A 182 12.23 14.79 -15.14
C GLY A 182 13.08 16.03 -15.35
N THR A 183 13.10 16.55 -16.57
CA THR A 183 13.72 17.85 -16.87
C THR A 183 12.77 18.67 -17.74
N CYS A 184 12.70 19.97 -17.48
CA CYS A 184 11.94 20.89 -18.32
C CYS A 184 12.59 20.97 -19.70
N GLN A 185 11.85 20.71 -20.77
CA GLN A 185 12.37 20.80 -22.14
C GLN A 185 12.72 22.22 -22.60
N VAL A 186 12.32 23.25 -21.84
CA VAL A 186 12.59 24.66 -22.19
C VAL A 186 13.81 25.20 -21.47
N CYS A 187 13.89 25.06 -20.14
CA CYS A 187 14.97 25.63 -19.34
C CYS A 187 15.92 24.59 -18.71
N GLY A 188 15.62 23.29 -18.84
CA GLY A 188 16.46 22.21 -18.30
C GLY A 188 16.38 22.02 -16.78
N CYS A 189 15.53 22.76 -16.06
CA CYS A 189 15.41 22.57 -14.61
C CYS A 189 14.82 21.18 -14.28
N VAL A 190 15.21 20.62 -13.14
CA VAL A 190 14.70 19.33 -12.66
C VAL A 190 13.21 19.43 -12.35
N LEU A 191 12.42 18.48 -12.84
CA LEU A 191 11.00 18.34 -12.54
C LEU A 191 10.84 17.39 -11.37
N LEU A 192 10.03 17.82 -10.40
CA LEU A 192 9.76 17.08 -9.19
C LEU A 192 8.83 15.89 -9.49
N PRO A 193 8.84 14.83 -8.66
CA PRO A 193 8.05 13.61 -8.86
C PRO A 193 6.52 13.81 -8.95
N ASP A 194 6.00 14.96 -8.55
CA ASP A 194 4.58 15.34 -8.68
C ASP A 194 4.24 16.00 -10.03
N THR A 195 5.23 16.28 -10.88
CA THR A 195 5.03 16.96 -12.18
C THR A 195 4.68 15.93 -13.27
N CYS A 196 3.51 16.07 -13.91
CA CYS A 196 3.11 15.20 -15.02
C CYS A 196 3.77 15.55 -16.36
N ASP A 197 4.02 16.83 -16.58
CA ASP A 197 4.44 17.40 -17.85
C ASP A 197 5.96 17.29 -18.08
N ASP A 198 6.37 17.60 -19.30
CA ASP A 198 7.78 17.78 -19.67
C ASP A 198 8.26 19.23 -19.52
N ARG A 199 7.49 20.06 -18.80
CA ARG A 199 7.75 21.48 -18.56
C ARG A 199 7.58 21.82 -17.09
N CYS A 200 8.39 22.77 -16.59
CA CYS A 200 8.23 23.27 -15.23
C CYS A 200 7.07 24.27 -15.14
N HIS A 201 6.67 24.62 -13.93
CA HIS A 201 5.56 25.54 -13.67
C HIS A 201 5.69 26.89 -14.42
N GLU A 202 6.90 27.45 -14.53
CA GLU A 202 7.12 28.71 -15.26
C GLU A 202 6.91 28.58 -16.79
N HIS A 203 7.02 27.37 -17.31
CA HIS A 203 6.88 27.07 -18.74
C HIS A 203 5.65 26.22 -19.05
N SER A 204 4.82 25.89 -18.05
CA SER A 204 3.56 25.19 -18.24
C SER A 204 2.50 26.20 -18.69
N THR A 205 1.72 25.84 -19.70
CA THR A 205 0.63 26.66 -20.22
C THR A 205 -0.70 26.37 -19.53
N VAL A 206 -0.68 25.60 -18.44
CA VAL A 206 -1.87 25.18 -17.71
C VAL A 206 -2.06 26.14 -16.53
N ASP A 207 -3.01 27.07 -16.67
CA ASP A 207 -3.48 27.89 -15.55
C ASP A 207 -4.01 26.97 -14.44
N VAL A 208 -3.51 27.18 -13.21
CA VAL A 208 -3.91 26.47 -11.98
C VAL A 208 -5.32 26.86 -11.56
#